data_AF-N6V0D2-F1
#
_entry.id   AF-N6V0D2-F1
#
_cell.length_a   1.000
_cell.length_b   1.000
_cell.length_c   1.000
_cell.angle_alpha   90.00
_cell.angle_beta   90.00
_cell.angle_gamma   90.00
#
_symmetry.space_group_name_H-M   'P 1'
#
loop_
_entity.id
_entity.type
_entity.pdbx_description
1 polymer ?
#
loop_
_entity_poly.entity_id
_entity_poly.type
_entity_poly.pdbx_seq_one_letter_code
_entity_poly.pdbx_strand_id
1 'polypeptide(L)'
;MTKAKLRVDSPQVLAARTVHIEPTVAQIGNSSAFDPKSLALVTNAIDRALCIGLGDRFQIVAANQPADLIVHATITDIVPTNRTVAATSAAASLGTSVALAVPIPRIPIGLGGLSVEAEAIGQDGLQKAAMLWSRGANMLTTKARISVVGDAYSLSSAFGGDFSRMLVKGRDPFKGTPAMLSMQRIKASLGGDPKYEACRPFGRAPGITGAVAGQLGLPPGWSDKGAAASP
;
A
#
# COMPACT_ATOMS: atom_id res chain seq x y z
N MET A 1 8.41 -3.64 13.21
CA MET A 1 7.24 -4.54 13.41
C MET A 1 5.97 -3.75 13.14
N THR A 2 4.93 -4.39 12.60
CA THR A 2 3.61 -3.78 12.43
C THR A 2 2.90 -3.69 13.78
N LYS A 3 2.29 -2.56 14.08
CA LYS A 3 1.34 -2.38 15.19
C LYS A 3 -0.05 -2.25 14.59
N ALA A 4 -1.00 -3.02 15.08
CA ALA A 4 -2.37 -2.95 14.59
C ALA A 4 -3.41 -3.18 15.68
N LYS A 5 -4.53 -2.46 15.59
CA LYS A 5 -5.79 -2.78 16.27
C LYS A 5 -6.83 -3.08 15.21
N LEU A 6 -7.60 -4.13 15.40
CA LEU A 6 -8.53 -4.65 14.38
C LEU A 6 -9.87 -5.02 15.00
N ARG A 7 -10.92 -4.82 14.20
CA ARG A 7 -12.28 -5.27 14.45
C ARG A 7 -12.80 -5.90 13.16
N VAL A 8 -13.43 -7.07 13.24
CA VAL A 8 -14.06 -7.70 12.08
C VAL A 8 -15.30 -8.46 12.51
N ASP A 9 -16.41 -8.18 11.85
CA ASP A 9 -17.63 -8.97 11.87
C ASP A 9 -17.51 -10.06 10.81
N SER A 10 -16.98 -11.22 11.22
CA SER A 10 -16.61 -12.30 10.29
C SER A 10 -17.79 -12.79 9.45
N PRO A 11 -18.98 -13.09 10.02
CA PRO A 11 -20.12 -13.53 9.22
C PRO A 11 -20.51 -12.54 8.12
N GLN A 12 -20.58 -11.25 8.44
CA GLN A 12 -20.98 -10.21 7.49
C GLN A 12 -19.95 -10.02 6.37
N VAL A 13 -18.67 -9.93 6.74
CA VAL A 13 -17.58 -9.75 5.77
C VAL A 13 -17.46 -10.97 4.85
N LEU A 14 -17.63 -12.19 5.36
CA LEU A 14 -17.55 -13.42 4.55
C LEU A 14 -18.77 -13.62 3.64
N ALA A 15 -19.94 -13.09 4.01
CA ALA A 15 -21.13 -13.11 3.15
C ALA A 15 -21.03 -12.14 1.96
N ALA A 16 -20.30 -11.04 2.11
CA ALA A 16 -20.11 -10.03 1.06
C ALA A 16 -19.37 -10.59 -0.17
N ARG A 17 -19.82 -10.20 -1.37
CA ARG A 17 -19.27 -10.62 -2.67
C ARG A 17 -18.65 -9.46 -3.44
N THR A 18 -19.21 -8.27 -3.29
CA THR A 18 -18.79 -7.05 -4.00
C THR A 18 -18.16 -6.04 -3.05
N VAL A 19 -17.14 -5.35 -3.53
CA VAL A 19 -16.50 -4.26 -2.79
C VAL A 19 -16.34 -3.04 -3.69
N HIS A 20 -16.70 -1.88 -3.17
CA HIS A 20 -16.28 -0.60 -3.70
C HIS A 20 -15.12 -0.05 -2.85
N ILE A 21 -14.09 0.52 -3.49
CA ILE A 21 -12.98 1.17 -2.81
C ILE A 21 -13.10 2.65 -3.08
N GLU A 22 -13.29 3.45 -2.03
CA GLU A 22 -13.18 4.90 -2.15
C GLU A 22 -11.71 5.31 -2.19
N PRO A 23 -11.35 6.37 -2.95
CA PRO A 23 -9.98 6.86 -3.03
C PRO A 23 -9.42 7.18 -1.64
N THR A 24 -8.22 6.66 -1.35
CA THR A 24 -7.56 6.92 -0.08
C THR A 24 -7.29 8.40 0.10
N VAL A 25 -7.62 8.95 1.27
CA VAL A 25 -7.34 10.34 1.62
C VAL A 25 -6.19 10.43 2.62
N ALA A 26 -5.54 11.59 2.69
CA ALA A 26 -4.52 11.88 3.70
C ALA A 26 -5.01 12.98 4.63
N GLN A 27 -5.22 12.62 5.90
CA GLN A 27 -5.62 13.53 6.97
C GLN A 27 -4.51 13.56 8.03
N ILE A 28 -3.41 14.20 7.67
CA ILE A 28 -2.18 14.23 8.47
C ILE A 28 -2.07 15.60 9.13
N GLY A 29 -1.78 15.64 10.44
CA GLY A 29 -1.69 16.89 11.20
C GLY A 29 -0.62 17.88 10.69
N ASN A 30 0.39 17.40 9.97
CA ASN A 30 1.45 18.21 9.37
C ASN A 30 1.51 18.04 7.84
N SER A 31 0.36 18.15 7.17
CA SER A 31 0.23 17.94 5.71
C SER A 31 1.11 18.89 4.87
N SER A 32 1.41 20.10 5.37
CA SER A 32 2.27 21.09 4.70
C SER A 32 3.73 20.65 4.55
N ALA A 33 4.19 19.66 5.32
CA ALA A 33 5.53 19.09 5.19
C ALA A 33 5.69 18.19 3.95
N PHE A 34 4.61 17.88 3.25
CA PHE A 34 4.60 16.96 2.11
C PHE A 34 4.11 17.66 0.84
N ASP A 35 4.83 17.43 -0.25
CA ASP A 35 4.39 17.84 -1.58
C ASP A 35 3.11 17.07 -1.98
N PRO A 36 2.06 17.73 -2.51
CA PRO A 36 0.79 17.08 -2.86
C PRO A 36 0.94 15.91 -3.83
N LYS A 37 1.86 16.00 -4.81
CA LYS A 37 2.10 14.89 -5.75
C LYS A 37 2.70 13.69 -5.04
N SER A 38 3.58 13.93 -4.07
CA SER A 38 4.17 12.89 -3.23
C SER A 38 3.12 12.19 -2.35
N LEU A 39 2.17 12.92 -1.78
CA LEU A 39 1.04 12.32 -1.05
C LEU A 39 0.16 11.49 -1.99
N ALA A 40 -0.16 12.01 -3.18
CA ALA A 40 -0.94 11.30 -4.18
C ALA A 40 -0.29 9.97 -4.60
N LEU A 41 1.04 9.87 -4.64
CA LEU A 41 1.72 8.60 -4.91
C LEU A 41 1.48 7.57 -3.80
N VAL A 42 1.44 8.00 -2.53
CA VAL A 42 1.22 7.10 -1.39
C VAL A 42 -0.24 6.63 -1.35
N THR A 43 -1.21 7.54 -1.54
CA THR A 43 -2.64 7.20 -1.57
C THR A 43 -2.96 6.25 -2.73
N ASN A 44 -2.50 6.57 -3.95
CA ASN A 44 -2.66 5.69 -5.12
C ASN A 44 -2.00 4.32 -4.89
N ALA A 45 -0.84 4.27 -4.23
CA ALA A 45 -0.19 3.00 -3.91
C ALA A 45 -1.01 2.15 -2.91
N ILE A 46 -1.71 2.78 -1.97
CA ILE A 46 -2.64 2.10 -1.06
C ILE A 46 -3.84 1.57 -1.84
N ASP A 47 -4.49 2.41 -2.66
CA ASP A 47 -5.68 2.03 -3.41
C ASP A 47 -5.40 0.86 -4.37
N ARG A 48 -4.26 0.89 -5.08
CA ARG A 48 -3.83 -0.23 -5.92
C ARG A 48 -3.61 -1.51 -5.11
N ALA A 49 -3.00 -1.40 -3.94
CA ALA A 49 -2.76 -2.56 -3.07
C ALA A 49 -4.07 -3.16 -2.56
N LEU A 50 -5.06 -2.33 -2.20
CA LEU A 50 -6.40 -2.76 -1.83
C LEU A 50 -7.10 -3.43 -3.02
N CYS A 51 -7.07 -2.83 -4.21
CA CYS A 51 -7.62 -3.40 -5.43
C CYS A 51 -7.07 -4.80 -5.75
N ILE A 52 -5.74 -4.95 -5.65
CA ILE A 52 -5.06 -6.22 -5.89
C ILE A 52 -5.42 -7.24 -4.80
N GLY A 53 -5.41 -6.83 -3.53
CA GLY A 53 -5.62 -7.73 -2.41
C GLY A 53 -7.07 -8.19 -2.26
N LEU A 54 -8.03 -7.28 -2.39
CA LEU A 54 -9.47 -7.58 -2.28
C LEU A 54 -9.97 -8.34 -3.51
N GLY A 55 -9.40 -8.08 -4.68
CA GLY A 55 -9.74 -8.76 -5.93
C GLY A 55 -9.44 -10.27 -5.95
N ASP A 56 -8.72 -10.80 -4.95
CA ASP A 56 -8.54 -12.24 -4.75
C ASP A 56 -9.85 -12.97 -4.43
N ARG A 57 -10.81 -12.29 -3.78
CA ARG A 57 -12.11 -12.88 -3.40
C ARG A 57 -13.29 -12.07 -3.90
N PHE A 58 -13.22 -10.75 -3.76
CA PHE A 58 -14.33 -9.87 -4.06
C PHE A 58 -14.34 -9.46 -5.54
N GLN A 59 -15.53 -9.18 -6.04
CA GLN A 59 -15.71 -8.41 -7.26
C GLN A 59 -15.57 -6.92 -6.92
N ILE A 60 -14.58 -6.25 -7.53
CA ILE A 60 -14.42 -4.80 -7.33
C ILE A 60 -15.35 -4.08 -8.30
N VAL A 61 -16.24 -3.26 -7.76
CA VAL A 61 -17.25 -2.52 -8.52
C VAL A 61 -16.95 -1.02 -8.54
N ALA A 62 -17.46 -0.34 -9.56
CA ALA A 62 -17.29 1.10 -9.74
C ALA A 62 -18.14 1.90 -8.72
N ALA A 63 -17.78 3.16 -8.49
CA ALA A 63 -18.45 4.03 -7.51
C ALA A 63 -19.96 4.24 -7.77
N ASN A 64 -20.40 4.09 -9.01
CA ASN A 64 -21.80 4.21 -9.40
C ASN A 64 -22.58 2.89 -9.31
N GLN A 65 -21.97 1.82 -8.79
CA GLN A 65 -22.60 0.51 -8.64
C GLN A 65 -22.77 0.17 -7.15
N PRO A 66 -23.86 -0.52 -6.77
CA PRO A 66 -24.02 -0.98 -5.40
C PRO A 66 -22.93 -2.01 -5.04
N ALA A 67 -22.39 -1.90 -3.83
CA ALA A 67 -21.44 -2.84 -3.26
C ALA A 67 -21.95 -3.38 -1.91
N ASP A 68 -21.57 -4.61 -1.57
CA ASP A 68 -21.87 -5.20 -0.26
C ASP A 68 -21.03 -4.53 0.84
N LEU A 69 -19.80 -4.13 0.49
CA LEU A 69 -18.89 -3.38 1.35
C LEU A 69 -18.32 -2.17 0.60
N ILE A 70 -18.26 -1.03 1.26
CA ILE A 70 -17.51 0.15 0.83
C ILE A 70 -16.27 0.25 1.72
N VAL A 71 -15.08 0.30 1.12
CA VAL A 71 -13.81 0.40 1.82
C VAL A 71 -13.32 1.83 1.78
N HIS A 72 -13.04 2.37 2.97
CA HIS A 72 -12.40 3.66 3.17
C HIS A 72 -11.02 3.43 3.77
N ALA A 73 -10.03 4.19 3.30
CA ALA A 73 -8.71 4.25 3.91
C ALA A 73 -8.26 5.70 4.04
N THR A 74 -7.71 6.03 5.21
CA THR A 74 -7.24 7.36 5.56
C THR A 74 -5.85 7.26 6.13
N ILE A 75 -4.89 7.92 5.49
CA ILE A 75 -3.56 8.10 6.06
C ILE A 75 -3.67 9.12 7.19
N THR A 76 -3.38 8.68 8.41
CA THR A 76 -3.44 9.53 9.61
C THR A 76 -2.09 10.08 10.02
N ASP A 77 -1.00 9.39 9.66
CA ASP A 77 0.34 9.89 9.92
C ASP A 77 1.37 9.35 8.92
N ILE A 78 2.37 10.19 8.62
CA ILE A 78 3.56 9.83 7.86
C ILE A 78 4.78 10.33 8.64
N VAL A 79 5.63 9.40 9.05
CA VAL A 79 6.96 9.76 9.56
C VAL A 79 7.87 9.99 8.35
N PRO A 80 8.43 11.20 8.18
CA PRO A 80 9.22 11.53 7.01
C PRO A 80 10.53 10.73 6.96
N THR A 81 10.87 10.24 5.78
CA THR A 81 12.17 9.60 5.53
C THR A 81 13.24 10.69 5.38
N ASN A 82 14.38 10.53 6.05
CA ASN A 82 15.52 11.44 5.86
C ASN A 82 16.17 11.18 4.49
N ARG A 83 15.99 12.12 3.55
CA ARG A 83 16.47 11.99 2.17
C ARG A 83 18.00 11.83 2.08
N THR A 84 18.75 12.57 2.90
CA THR A 84 20.22 12.53 2.88
C THR A 84 20.71 11.17 3.32
N VAL A 85 20.17 10.63 4.41
CA VAL A 85 20.53 9.28 4.88
C VAL A 85 20.09 8.21 3.89
N ALA A 86 18.90 8.37 3.28
CA ALA A 86 18.43 7.46 2.26
C ALA A 86 19.34 7.47 1.01
N ALA A 87 19.88 8.63 0.62
CA ALA A 87 20.84 8.74 -0.48
C ALA A 87 22.16 8.05 -0.15
N THR A 88 22.70 8.24 1.05
CA THR A 88 23.90 7.52 1.51
C THR A 88 23.67 6.01 1.51
N SER A 89 22.51 5.56 2.00
CA SER A 89 22.15 4.13 2.01
C SER A 89 22.02 3.57 0.59
N ALA A 90 21.41 4.32 -0.34
CA ALA A 90 21.29 3.93 -1.73
C ALA A 90 22.67 3.81 -2.39
N ALA A 91 23.53 4.82 -2.25
CA ALA A 91 24.88 4.82 -2.81
C ALA A 91 25.73 3.65 -2.29
N ALA A 92 25.67 3.35 -0.99
CA ALA A 92 26.36 2.20 -0.40
C ALA A 92 25.90 0.87 -1.01
N SER A 93 24.61 0.75 -1.34
CA SER A 93 24.05 -0.46 -1.94
C SER A 93 24.41 -0.65 -3.41
N LEU A 94 24.72 0.43 -4.15
CA LEU A 94 25.10 0.35 -5.57
C LEU A 94 26.47 -0.32 -5.79
N GLY A 95 27.42 -0.15 -4.86
CA GLY A 95 28.76 -0.72 -4.99
C GLY A 95 28.85 -2.23 -4.72
N THR A 96 27.82 -2.82 -4.10
CA THR A 96 27.85 -4.22 -3.61
C THR A 96 26.70 -5.09 -4.14
N SER A 97 25.64 -4.50 -4.70
CA SER A 97 24.43 -5.22 -5.15
C SER A 97 24.55 -5.91 -6.51
N VAL A 98 25.57 -5.61 -7.32
CA VAL A 98 25.74 -6.24 -8.65
C VAL A 98 26.40 -7.63 -8.55
N ALA A 99 27.15 -7.91 -7.47
CA ALA A 99 27.94 -9.13 -7.34
C ALA A 99 27.32 -10.22 -6.45
N LEU A 100 26.42 -9.88 -5.52
CA LEU A 100 25.86 -10.82 -4.54
C LEU A 100 24.36 -10.62 -4.38
N ALA A 101 23.57 -11.69 -4.54
CA ALA A 101 22.11 -11.72 -4.31
C ALA A 101 21.72 -11.61 -2.81
N VAL A 102 22.56 -10.96 -2.00
CA VAL A 102 22.37 -10.79 -0.57
C VAL A 102 21.71 -9.44 -0.30
N PRO A 103 20.60 -9.37 0.47
CA PRO A 103 19.98 -8.10 0.81
C PRO A 103 20.93 -7.28 1.68
N ILE A 104 21.51 -6.22 1.13
CA ILE A 104 22.33 -5.28 1.91
C ILE A 104 21.41 -4.46 2.82
N PRO A 105 21.61 -4.51 4.15
CA PRO A 105 20.85 -3.68 5.08
C PRO A 105 21.14 -2.20 4.88
N ARG A 106 20.11 -1.34 4.94
CA ARG A 106 20.29 0.12 4.92
C ARG A 106 20.65 0.69 6.30
N ILE A 107 21.11 1.93 6.35
CA ILE A 107 21.44 2.60 7.61
C ILE A 107 20.17 2.73 8.48
N PRO A 108 20.17 2.35 9.77
CA PRO A 108 18.97 2.32 10.62
C PRO A 108 18.50 3.70 11.14
N ILE A 109 19.00 4.80 10.59
CA ILE A 109 18.66 6.15 11.06
C ILE A 109 17.83 6.88 10.00
N GLY A 110 16.95 7.79 10.43
CA GLY A 110 16.10 8.57 9.51
C GLY A 110 15.08 7.75 8.73
N LEU A 111 14.68 6.58 9.27
CA LEU A 111 13.66 5.72 8.70
C LEU A 111 12.29 6.40 8.83
N GLY A 112 11.50 6.37 7.76
CA GLY A 112 10.13 6.83 7.77
C GLY A 112 9.14 5.76 8.24
N GLY A 113 7.87 6.10 8.16
CA GLY A 113 6.77 5.28 8.66
C GLY A 113 5.45 5.69 8.04
N LEU A 114 4.46 4.81 8.19
CA LEU A 114 3.11 5.02 7.69
C LEU A 114 2.11 4.54 8.75
N SER A 115 1.11 5.37 9.01
CA SER A 115 -0.08 5.02 9.80
C SER A 115 -1.32 5.24 8.95
N VAL A 116 -2.20 4.24 8.93
CA VAL A 116 -3.43 4.23 8.13
C VAL A 116 -4.56 3.69 8.99
N GLU A 117 -5.70 4.35 8.90
CA GLU A 117 -6.97 3.85 9.38
C GLU A 117 -7.77 3.37 8.18
N ALA A 118 -8.36 2.18 8.27
CA ALA A 118 -9.25 1.71 7.24
C ALA A 118 -10.45 1.00 7.81
N GLU A 119 -11.57 1.15 7.11
CA GLU A 119 -12.82 0.53 7.48
C GLU A 119 -13.53 -0.05 6.25
N ALA A 120 -14.38 -1.04 6.50
CA ALA A 120 -15.30 -1.58 5.54
C ALA A 120 -16.73 -1.39 6.07
N ILE A 121 -17.51 -0.58 5.38
CA ILE A 121 -18.89 -0.23 5.74
C ILE A 121 -19.84 -1.11 4.93
N GLY A 122 -20.83 -1.72 5.59
CA GLY A 122 -21.86 -2.52 4.92
C GLY A 122 -22.97 -1.66 4.31
N GLN A 123 -23.84 -2.30 3.54
CA GLN A 123 -25.03 -1.64 2.95
C GLN A 123 -25.99 -1.04 3.98
N ASP A 124 -25.95 -1.53 5.22
CA ASP A 124 -26.71 -1.00 6.35
C ASP A 124 -26.06 0.23 7.00
N GLY A 125 -24.96 0.74 6.44
CA GLY A 125 -24.20 1.87 6.97
C GLY A 125 -23.38 1.53 8.22
N LEU A 126 -23.37 0.26 8.64
CA LEU A 126 -22.61 -0.17 9.81
C LEU A 126 -21.21 -0.62 9.41
N GLN A 127 -20.22 -0.19 10.18
CA GLN A 127 -18.85 -0.67 10.02
C GLN A 127 -18.79 -2.18 10.27
N LYS A 128 -18.42 -2.97 9.26
CA LYS A 128 -18.26 -4.44 9.35
C LYS A 128 -16.83 -4.85 9.66
N ALA A 129 -15.86 -4.01 9.32
CA ALA A 129 -14.49 -4.21 9.76
C ALA A 129 -13.77 -2.86 9.89
N ALA A 130 -12.75 -2.83 10.73
CA ALA A 130 -11.83 -1.71 10.84
C ALA A 130 -10.42 -2.18 11.23
N MET A 131 -9.44 -1.40 10.82
CA MET A 131 -8.04 -1.59 11.16
C MET A 131 -7.37 -0.23 11.37
N LEU A 132 -6.78 -0.07 12.55
CA LEU A 132 -5.76 0.95 12.79
C LEU A 132 -4.41 0.26 12.58
N TRP A 133 -3.66 0.67 11.56
CA TRP A 133 -2.42 0.04 11.15
C TRP A 133 -1.29 1.05 11.21
N SER A 134 -0.15 0.68 11.79
CA SER A 134 1.05 1.52 11.78
C SER A 134 2.29 0.67 11.66
N ARG A 135 3.22 1.10 10.80
CA ARG A 135 4.50 0.43 10.63
C ARG A 135 5.60 1.44 10.35
N GLY A 136 6.68 1.33 11.12
CA GLY A 136 7.96 1.95 10.77
C GLY A 136 8.71 1.09 9.76
N ALA A 137 9.38 1.74 8.82
CA ALA A 137 10.31 1.05 7.94
C ALA A 137 11.54 0.55 8.71
N ASN A 138 12.22 -0.46 8.19
CA ASN A 138 13.38 -1.06 8.86
C ASN A 138 14.52 -1.32 7.88
N MET A 139 15.70 -1.67 8.41
CA MET A 139 16.90 -1.84 7.59
C MET A 139 16.91 -3.10 6.71
N LEU A 140 16.10 -4.11 7.03
CA LEU A 140 16.14 -5.43 6.41
C LEU A 140 15.13 -5.55 5.27
N THR A 141 13.87 -5.17 5.53
CA THR A 141 12.75 -5.42 4.62
C THR A 141 12.32 -4.19 3.82
N THR A 142 12.83 -3.00 4.16
CA THR A 142 12.49 -1.75 3.45
C THR A 142 13.75 -1.18 2.80
N LYS A 143 13.72 -1.05 1.47
CA LYS A 143 14.81 -0.42 0.73
C LYS A 143 14.74 1.10 0.88
N ALA A 144 15.91 1.73 1.00
CA ALA A 144 16.01 3.18 1.08
C ALA A 144 15.54 3.79 -0.24
N ARG A 145 14.71 4.83 -0.18
CA ARG A 145 14.33 5.64 -1.34
C ARG A 145 14.62 7.10 -1.04
N ILE A 146 15.21 7.81 -2.00
CA ILE A 146 15.62 9.22 -1.87
C ILE A 146 14.38 10.12 -2.00
N SER A 147 13.46 10.01 -1.04
CA SER A 147 12.21 10.76 -0.99
C SER A 147 11.70 10.85 0.44
N VAL A 148 11.07 11.97 0.81
CA VAL A 148 10.47 12.16 2.15
C VAL A 148 9.36 11.15 2.41
N VAL A 149 8.62 10.75 1.36
CA VAL A 149 7.56 9.73 1.45
C VAL A 149 8.03 8.34 1.04
N GLY A 150 9.34 8.14 0.84
CA GLY A 150 9.91 6.93 0.25
C GLY A 150 9.57 5.66 1.03
N ASP A 151 9.69 5.72 2.35
CA ASP A 151 9.31 4.62 3.22
C ASP A 151 7.79 4.43 3.28
N ALA A 152 7.01 5.51 3.43
CA ALA A 152 5.56 5.44 3.42
C ALA A 152 5.00 4.76 2.16
N TYR A 153 5.48 5.17 0.98
CA TYR A 153 5.16 4.52 -0.30
C TYR A 153 5.49 3.03 -0.31
N SER A 154 6.66 2.65 0.22
CA SER A 154 7.09 1.24 0.27
C SER A 154 6.23 0.42 1.24
N LEU A 155 5.67 1.05 2.27
CA LEU A 155 4.82 0.42 3.28
C LEU A 155 3.36 0.25 2.80
N SER A 156 2.88 1.04 1.82
CA SER A 156 1.51 0.99 1.28
C SER A 156 1.07 -0.42 0.86
N SER A 157 1.95 -1.17 0.20
CA SER A 157 1.65 -2.54 -0.27
C SER A 157 1.40 -3.52 0.88
N ALA A 158 2.12 -3.37 1.99
CA ALA A 158 1.93 -4.23 3.16
C ALA A 158 0.65 -3.89 3.91
N PHE A 159 0.36 -2.59 4.09
CA PHE A 159 -0.93 -2.16 4.62
C PHE A 159 -2.09 -2.75 3.80
N GLY A 160 -2.09 -2.52 2.48
CA GLY A 160 -3.16 -3.01 1.62
C GLY A 160 -3.27 -4.54 1.63
N GLY A 161 -2.13 -5.24 1.71
CA GLY A 161 -2.10 -6.70 1.87
C GLY A 161 -2.68 -7.20 3.18
N ASP A 162 -2.35 -6.56 4.31
CA ASP A 162 -2.83 -6.92 5.64
C ASP A 162 -4.34 -6.66 5.77
N PHE A 163 -4.81 -5.48 5.38
CA PHE A 163 -6.24 -5.14 5.43
C PHE A 163 -7.06 -6.02 4.49
N SER A 164 -6.58 -6.23 3.25
CA SER A 164 -7.24 -7.13 2.31
C SER A 164 -7.32 -8.56 2.82
N ARG A 165 -6.25 -9.07 3.45
CA ARG A 165 -6.25 -10.40 4.04
C ARG A 165 -7.30 -10.52 5.15
N MET A 166 -7.44 -9.48 5.97
CA MET A 166 -8.45 -9.44 7.02
C MET A 166 -9.87 -9.57 6.44
N LEU A 167 -10.18 -8.81 5.38
CA LEU A 167 -11.49 -8.86 4.72
C LEU A 167 -11.72 -10.15 3.92
N VAL A 168 -10.69 -10.65 3.24
CA VAL A 168 -10.79 -11.89 2.45
C VAL A 168 -11.00 -13.10 3.37
N LYS A 169 -10.36 -13.13 4.54
CA LYS A 169 -10.43 -14.25 5.49
C LYS A 169 -11.43 -14.05 6.64
N GLY A 170 -11.97 -12.85 6.81
CA GLY A 170 -12.87 -12.50 7.91
C GLY A 170 -12.23 -12.65 9.29
N ARG A 171 -10.91 -12.53 9.43
CA ARG A 171 -10.20 -12.77 10.71
C ARG A 171 -8.88 -12.00 10.76
N ASP A 172 -8.23 -12.03 11.91
CA ASP A 172 -6.92 -11.41 12.14
C ASP A 172 -5.90 -11.78 11.02
N PRO A 173 -5.37 -10.80 10.26
CA PRO A 173 -4.48 -11.06 9.13
C PRO A 173 -3.08 -11.48 9.54
N PHE A 174 -2.70 -11.27 10.81
CA PHE A 174 -1.40 -11.60 11.35
C PHE A 174 -1.35 -13.02 11.93
N LYS A 175 -2.50 -13.71 11.96
CA LYS A 175 -2.62 -15.09 12.43
C LYS A 175 -2.95 -16.05 11.29
N GLY A 176 -2.28 -17.20 11.28
CA GLY A 176 -2.53 -18.30 10.34
C GLY A 176 -1.58 -18.34 9.15
N THR A 177 -2.00 -19.07 8.11
CA THR A 177 -1.13 -19.40 6.96
C THR A 177 -0.83 -18.20 6.08
N PRO A 178 0.34 -18.17 5.42
CA PRO A 178 0.71 -17.13 4.46
C PRO A 178 -0.36 -16.96 3.38
N ALA A 179 -0.55 -15.74 2.88
CA ALA A 179 -1.46 -15.52 1.77
C ALA A 179 -0.96 -16.28 0.53
N MET A 180 -1.89 -16.92 -0.17
CA MET A 180 -1.61 -17.53 -1.46
C MET A 180 -1.25 -16.44 -2.48
N LEU A 181 -0.18 -16.67 -3.23
CA LEU A 181 0.19 -15.84 -4.38
C LEU A 181 -0.78 -16.14 -5.52
N SER A 182 -1.65 -15.19 -5.86
CA SER A 182 -2.54 -15.31 -7.03
C SER A 182 -1.82 -14.86 -8.31
N MET A 183 -2.16 -15.44 -9.46
CA MET A 183 -1.60 -15.03 -10.76
C MET A 183 -1.86 -13.55 -11.06
N GLN A 184 -3.00 -13.03 -10.62
CA GLN A 184 -3.32 -11.60 -10.70
C GLN A 184 -2.31 -10.75 -9.91
N ARG A 185 -1.98 -11.12 -8.67
CA ARG A 185 -0.97 -10.42 -7.86
C ARG A 185 0.38 -10.36 -8.56
N ILE A 186 0.80 -11.47 -9.17
CA ILE A 186 2.04 -11.54 -9.95
C ILE A 186 1.98 -10.63 -11.17
N LYS A 187 0.89 -10.69 -11.95
CA LYS A 187 0.72 -9.84 -13.13
C LYS A 187 0.71 -8.35 -12.75
N ALA A 188 -0.02 -7.99 -11.71
CA ALA A 188 -0.12 -6.61 -11.24
C ALA A 188 1.20 -6.09 -10.65
N SER A 189 1.95 -6.92 -9.91
CA SER A 189 3.26 -6.52 -9.37
C SER A 189 4.31 -6.28 -10.47
N LEU A 190 4.15 -6.94 -11.62
CA LEU A 190 4.97 -6.72 -12.82
C LEU A 190 4.50 -5.53 -13.67
N GLY A 191 3.49 -4.78 -13.23
CA GLY A 191 2.97 -3.59 -13.91
C GLY A 191 1.89 -3.88 -14.96
N GLY A 192 1.35 -5.10 -14.97
CA GLY A 192 0.22 -5.45 -15.82
C GLY A 192 -1.08 -4.75 -15.40
N ASP A 193 -2.07 -4.81 -16.29
CA ASP A 193 -3.40 -4.24 -16.04
C ASP A 193 -4.09 -4.80 -14.78
N PRO A 194 -4.85 -3.96 -14.06
CA PRO A 194 -5.68 -4.44 -12.97
C PRO A 194 -6.75 -5.42 -13.49
N LYS A 195 -7.17 -6.36 -12.64
CA LYS A 195 -8.23 -7.33 -12.98
C LYS A 195 -9.58 -6.68 -13.25
N TYR A 196 -9.87 -5.57 -12.57
CA TYR A 196 -11.14 -4.86 -12.66
C TYR A 196 -10.91 -3.44 -13.18
N GLU A 197 -11.76 -3.01 -14.11
CA GLU A 197 -11.77 -1.64 -14.66
C GLU A 197 -11.94 -0.57 -13.56
N ALA A 198 -12.73 -0.89 -12.52
CA ALA A 198 -12.93 -0.04 -11.35
C ALA A 198 -11.63 0.37 -10.63
N CYS A 199 -10.52 -0.37 -10.85
CA CYS A 199 -9.23 -0.09 -10.26
C CYS A 199 -8.31 0.78 -11.14
N ARG A 200 -8.66 1.02 -12.41
CA ARG A 200 -7.84 1.84 -13.32
C ARG A 200 -7.66 3.29 -12.86
N PRO A 201 -8.65 3.95 -12.22
CA PRO A 201 -8.48 5.31 -11.70
C PRO A 201 -7.31 5.45 -10.71
N PHE A 202 -6.92 4.39 -9.99
CA PHE A 202 -5.79 4.41 -9.04
C PHE A 202 -4.41 4.28 -9.70
N GLY A 203 -4.38 4.19 -11.04
CA GLY A 203 -3.16 4.01 -11.82
C GLY A 203 -2.65 2.57 -11.81
N ARG A 204 -1.49 2.36 -12.46
CA ARG A 204 -0.82 1.05 -12.54
C ARG A 204 0.39 1.03 -11.63
N ALA A 205 0.73 -0.15 -11.11
CA ALA A 205 1.98 -0.33 -10.40
C ALA A 205 3.16 -0.08 -11.36
N PRO A 206 4.30 0.47 -10.89
CA PRO A 206 5.45 0.77 -11.73
C PRO A 206 6.18 -0.47 -12.28
N GLY A 207 5.77 -1.68 -11.88
CA GLY A 207 6.25 -2.94 -12.44
C GLY A 207 7.75 -3.16 -12.27
N ILE A 208 8.35 -3.80 -13.27
CA ILE A 208 9.79 -4.10 -13.31
C ILE A 208 10.63 -2.82 -13.21
N THR A 209 10.21 -1.75 -13.88
CA THR A 209 10.87 -0.44 -13.79
C THR A 209 10.87 0.10 -12.37
N GLY A 210 9.76 -0.07 -11.64
CA GLY A 210 9.66 0.26 -10.23
C GLY A 210 10.51 -0.61 -9.32
N ALA A 211 10.67 -1.90 -9.65
CA ALA A 211 11.55 -2.81 -8.91
C ALA A 211 13.02 -2.39 -9.04
N VAL A 212 13.48 -2.13 -10.28
CA VAL A 212 14.84 -1.62 -10.54
C VAL A 212 15.05 -0.26 -9.91
N ALA A 213 14.13 0.68 -10.10
CA ALA A 213 14.21 2.02 -9.50
C ALA A 213 14.27 1.95 -7.97
N GLY A 214 13.48 1.06 -7.35
CA GLY A 214 13.51 0.82 -5.91
C GLY A 214 14.83 0.22 -5.43
N GLN A 215 15.47 -0.64 -6.23
CA GLN A 215 16.79 -1.20 -5.92
C GLN A 215 17.89 -0.13 -5.98
N LEU A 216 17.78 0.82 -6.91
CA LEU A 216 18.66 1.97 -7.03
C LEU A 216 18.35 3.07 -6.00
N GLY A 217 17.31 2.90 -5.19
CA GLY A 217 16.85 3.89 -4.21
C GLY A 217 16.25 5.16 -4.81
N LEU A 218 15.80 5.11 -6.06
CA LEU A 218 15.23 6.27 -6.75
C LEU A 218 13.91 6.73 -6.09
N PRO A 219 13.58 8.03 -6.19
CA PRO A 219 12.31 8.56 -5.70
C PRO A 219 11.11 7.85 -6.36
N PRO A 220 9.99 7.60 -5.65
CA PRO A 220 8.84 6.90 -6.21
C PRO A 220 8.32 7.52 -7.52
N GLY A 221 8.19 8.85 -7.57
CA GLY A 221 7.65 9.59 -8.73
C GLY A 221 8.48 9.51 -10.02
N TRP A 222 9.68 8.93 -9.96
CA TRP A 222 10.45 8.66 -11.18
C TRP A 222 9.94 7.41 -11.91
N SER A 223 9.48 6.41 -11.14
CA SER A 223 9.00 5.12 -11.66
C SER A 223 7.48 4.99 -11.68
N ASP A 224 6.80 5.60 -10.70
CA ASP A 224 5.35 5.58 -10.58
C ASP A 224 4.77 6.87 -11.17
N LYS A 225 3.87 6.71 -12.15
CA LYS A 225 3.19 7.82 -12.82
C LYS A 225 1.92 8.27 -12.09
N GLY A 226 1.53 7.56 -11.02
CA GLY A 226 0.30 7.82 -10.28
C GLY A 226 -0.96 7.42 -11.05
N ALA A 227 -2.11 7.83 -10.51
CA ALA A 227 -3.37 7.88 -11.24
C ALA A 227 -3.24 8.79 -12.47
N ALA A 228 -3.91 8.45 -13.57
CA ALA A 228 -4.10 9.41 -14.65
C ALA A 228 -4.87 10.61 -14.09
N ALA A 229 -4.50 11.84 -14.47
CA ALA A 229 -5.30 13.00 -14.12
C ALA A 229 -6.71 12.79 -14.68
N SER A 230 -7.72 12.87 -13.80
CA SER A 230 -9.10 12.89 -14.25
C SER A 230 -9.29 14.10 -15.19
N PRO A 231 -9.89 13.93 -16.37
CA PRO A 231 -10.22 15.06 -17.24
C PRO A 231 -11.21 16.03 -16.56
#